data_AF-K9PZ96-F1
#
_entry.id   AF-K9PZ96-F1
#
_cell.length_a   1.000
_cell.length_b   1.000
_cell.length_c   1.000
_cell.angle_alpha   90.00
_cell.angle_beta   90.00
_cell.angle_gamma   90.00
#
_symmetry.space_group_name_H-M   'P 1'
#
loop_
_entity.id
_entity.type
_entity.pdbx_description
1 polymer ?
#
loop_
_entity_poly.entity_id
_entity_poly.type
_entity_poly.pdbx_seq_one_letter_code
_entity_poly.pdbx_strand_id
1 'polypeptide(L)' 'MRIKSWESPRRRGRNDKGKGGSARQRQLKKRNKMLRNKLKRQQDDRKGGEKCPSFLLPIV' A
#
# COMPACT_ATOMS: atom_id res chain seq x y z
N MET A 1 2.42 -27.26 -25.72
CA MET A 1 2.35 -26.07 -26.59
C MET A 1 3.39 -25.03 -26.13
N ARG A 2 4.44 -24.79 -26.91
CA ARG A 2 5.55 -23.87 -26.60
C ARG A 2 5.25 -22.50 -27.26
N ILE A 3 5.31 -21.42 -26.51
CA ILE A 3 5.08 -20.05 -27.03
C ILE A 3 6.30 -19.56 -27.83
N LYS A 4 6.07 -18.74 -28.86
CA LYS A 4 7.14 -18.14 -29.65
C LYS A 4 7.93 -17.13 -28.80
N SER A 5 9.24 -17.02 -29.02
CA SER A 5 10.14 -16.19 -28.20
C SER A 5 9.76 -14.71 -28.15
N TRP A 6 9.07 -14.21 -29.18
CA TRP A 6 8.63 -12.82 -29.33
C TRP A 6 7.21 -12.56 -28.84
N GLU A 7 6.59 -13.58 -28.26
CA GLU A 7 5.19 -13.53 -27.89
C GLU A 7 5.04 -13.17 -26.41
N SER A 8 4.36 -12.05 -26.16
CA SER A 8 4.04 -11.63 -24.79
C SER A 8 3.27 -12.74 -24.06
N PRO A 9 3.58 -13.08 -22.80
CA PRO A 9 2.91 -14.14 -22.07
C PRO A 9 1.39 -13.98 -22.11
N ARG A 10 0.70 -14.84 -22.90
CA ARG A 10 -0.76 -14.80 -23.08
C ARG A 10 -1.57 -15.07 -21.80
N ARG A 11 -0.91 -15.35 -20.68
CA ARG A 11 -1.53 -15.63 -19.37
C ARG A 11 -1.12 -14.57 -18.36
N ARG A 12 -2.14 -13.95 -17.72
CA ARG A 12 -1.95 -13.11 -16.53
C ARG A 12 -1.25 -13.94 -15.44
N GLY A 13 -0.27 -13.34 -14.76
CA GLY A 13 0.41 -13.92 -13.60
C GLY A 13 1.66 -14.78 -13.83
N ARG A 14 2.12 -14.97 -15.08
CA ARG A 14 3.39 -15.68 -15.38
C ARG A 14 4.62 -15.00 -14.77
N ASN A 15 4.58 -13.68 -14.65
CA ASN A 15 5.69 -12.86 -14.16
C ASN A 15 5.59 -12.51 -12.67
N ASP A 16 4.56 -12.96 -11.95
CA ASP A 16 4.33 -12.56 -10.56
C ASP A 16 5.40 -13.10 -9.60
N LYS A 17 6.01 -14.25 -9.94
CA LYS A 17 7.04 -14.92 -9.14
C LYS A 17 8.49 -14.54 -9.55
N GLY A 18 8.66 -13.68 -10.56
CA GLY A 18 9.97 -13.25 -11.05
C GLY A 18 10.45 -11.92 -10.48
N LYS A 19 11.71 -11.54 -10.76
CA LYS A 19 12.30 -10.25 -10.32
C LYS A 19 11.43 -9.05 -10.73
N GLY A 20 10.86 -9.06 -11.93
CA GLY A 20 9.95 -8.04 -12.44
C GLY A 20 8.59 -7.99 -11.71
N GLY A 21 8.01 -9.14 -11.39
CA GLY A 21 6.77 -9.22 -10.61
C GLY A 21 6.95 -8.71 -9.18
N SER A 22 8.00 -9.17 -8.50
CA SER A 22 8.36 -8.72 -7.15
C SER A 22 8.64 -7.21 -7.11
N ALA A 23 9.35 -6.67 -8.11
CA ALA A 23 9.56 -5.23 -8.22
C ALA A 23 8.24 -4.46 -8.39
N ARG A 24 7.34 -4.94 -9.26
CA ARG A 24 6.02 -4.34 -9.47
C ARG A 24 5.14 -4.40 -8.21
N GLN A 25 5.13 -5.51 -7.49
CA GLN A 25 4.41 -5.65 -6.22
C GLN A 25 4.92 -4.65 -5.17
N ARG A 26 6.24 -4.44 -5.08
CA ARG A 26 6.84 -3.44 -4.18
C ARG A 26 6.40 -2.03 -4.54
N GLN A 27 6.36 -1.68 -5.83
CA GLN A 27 5.87 -0.38 -6.29
C GLN A 27 4.40 -0.16 -5.91
N LEU A 28 3.54 -1.16 -6.13
CA LEU A 28 2.13 -1.10 -5.75
C LEU A 28 1.95 -0.93 -4.23
N LYS A 29 2.71 -1.69 -3.42
CA LYS A 29 2.68 -1.57 -1.96
C LYS A 29 3.09 -0.17 -1.51
N LYS A 30 4.13 0.42 -2.12
CA LYS A 30 4.58 1.79 -1.85
C LYS A 30 3.50 2.81 -2.21
N ARG A 31 2.90 2.71 -3.41
CA ARG A 31 1.80 3.59 -3.84
C ARG A 31 0.62 3.53 -2.86
N ASN A 32 0.20 2.32 -2.47
CA ASN A 32 -0.92 2.13 -1.55
C ASN A 32 -0.61 2.68 -0.15
N LYS A 33 0.60 2.50 0.37
CA LYS A 33 1.03 3.10 1.65
C LYS A 33 0.96 4.63 1.59
N MET A 34 1.46 5.23 0.51
CA MET A 34 1.39 6.69 0.32
C MET A 34 -0.05 7.21 0.27
N LEU A 35 -0.94 6.50 -0.44
CA LEU A 35 -2.36 6.86 -0.49
C LEU A 35 -3.02 6.77 0.89
N ARG A 36 -2.78 5.70 1.64
CA ARG A 36 -3.29 5.55 3.02
C ARG A 36 -2.83 6.69 3.92
N ASN A 37 -1.56 7.07 3.85
CA ASN A 37 -1.03 8.18 4.65
C ASN A 37 -1.68 9.52 4.29
N LYS A 38 -1.91 9.77 2.99
CA LYS A 38 -2.61 11.00 2.53
C LYS A 38 -4.05 11.05 3.05
N LEU A 39 -4.78 9.94 2.95
CA LEU A 39 -6.16 9.85 3.44
C LEU A 39 -6.23 10.00 4.97
N LYS A 40 -5.31 9.36 5.70
CA LYS A 40 -5.26 9.49 7.16
C LYS A 40 -4.92 10.91 7.59
N ARG A 41 -3.94 11.55 6.95
CA ARG A 41 -3.57 12.95 7.25
C ARG A 41 -4.76 13.89 7.02
N GLN A 42 -5.48 13.75 5.91
CA GLN A 42 -6.70 14.53 5.66
C GLN A 42 -7.79 14.30 6.73
N GLN A 43 -7.86 13.11 7.31
CA GLN A 43 -8.80 12.80 8.40
C GLN A 43 -8.34 13.37 9.75
N ASP A 44 -7.04 13.28 10.05
CA ASP A 44 -6.45 13.84 11.27
C ASP A 44 -6.53 15.38 11.28
N ASP A 45 -6.29 16.04 10.13
CA ASP A 45 -6.44 17.49 9.98
C ASP A 45 -7.90 17.94 10.23
N ARG A 46 -8.89 17.08 9.94
CA ARG A 46 -10.31 17.33 10.23
C ARG A 46 -10.73 16.99 11.66
N LYS A 47 -9.97 16.13 12.35
CA LYS A 47 -10.20 15.69 13.74
C LYS A 47 -9.30 16.43 14.74
N GLY A 48 -8.59 17.46 14.31
CA GLY A 48 -7.66 18.27 15.13
C GLY A 48 -8.31 19.20 16.17
N GLY A 49 -9.59 19.02 16.50
CA GLY A 49 -10.19 19.56 17.70
C GLY A 49 -10.29 18.45 18.75
N GLU A 50 -9.63 18.62 19.89
CA GLU A 50 -9.74 17.77 21.08
C GLU A 50 -9.02 16.41 21.01
N LYS A 51 -7.71 16.44 21.24
CA LYS A 51 -7.02 15.31 21.88
C LYS A 51 -6.73 15.68 23.32
N CYS A 52 -7.66 15.38 24.22
CA CYS A 52 -7.41 15.40 25.65
C CYS A 52 -6.29 14.39 25.94
N PRO A 53 -5.15 14.80 26.52
CA PRO A 53 -4.07 13.86 26.82
C PRO A 53 -4.58 12.83 27.85
N SER A 54 -4.55 11.55 27.48
CA SER A 54 -4.94 10.40 28.31
C SER A 54 -4.07 10.19 29.56
N PHE A 55 -3.19 11.14 29.87
CA PHE A 55 -2.32 11.16 31.05
C PHE A 55 -2.97 11.86 32.27
N LEU A 56 -4.20 12.36 32.14
CA LEU A 56 -4.93 13.12 33.17
C LEU A 56 -6.11 12.33 33.79
N LEU A 57 -6.05 11.00 33.83
CA LEU A 57 -7.04 10.20 34.58
C LEU A 57 -6.52 9.95 36.00
N PRO A 58 -7.16 10.48 37.06
CA PRO A 58 -6.75 10.20 38.43
C PRO A 58 -7.03 8.73 38.75
N ILE A 59 -6.03 8.06 39.31
CA ILE A 59 -6.15 6.72 39.89
C ILE A 59 -6.95 6.89 41.18
N VAL A 60 -8.21 6.44 41.18
CA VAL A 60 -9.02 6.24 42.37
C VAL A 60 -9.41 4.77 42.43
#